data_AF-A0A521PMG4-F1
#
_entry.id   AF-A0A521PMG4-F1
#
_cell.length_a   1.000
_cell.length_b   1.000
_cell.length_c   1.000
_cell.angle_alpha   90.00
_cell.angle_beta   90.00
_cell.angle_gamma   90.00
#
_symmetry.space_group_name_H-M   'P 1'
#
loop_
_entity.id
_entity.type
_entity.pdbx_description
1 polymer ?
#
loop_
_entity_poly.entity_id
_entity_poly.type
_entity_poly.pdbx_seq_one_letter_code
_entity_poly.pdbx_strand_id
1 'polypeptide(L)'
;MSTYIYELGVWPRFQWRDETLASQLGAVRHHQGRLIGRMETLGFPLRKEAVLRTLTEDVLKSSEIEGEKLDEEQVRSSIARRLGMDIGALTPVDRDVEGVVEMMLDATQNYAEPLSKDRLFGWHAALFPTGRSGLRKIVVGDWRRPEGDPMQVVSGPAGRERVHYEAPGSDKLEAEMAAFLEWFNDPPKTDPVLTAAIAHLWFVTIHPFEDGNGRIARAIADMALARSEGSPQRFYSMSAQVRIERNAYYDILEATQKGNLDITPWMTWFLSCLDRAITGAEQTLAAVLRKARFWERLAGETLNDRQQGMLNRLLNGFEGKLTSSKWATIAKTSQDTASRDINDLMRRRILVKDPRGGRSTSYSLIVTAADALRAVAAYVRAHKSQTAWSAAHRASDAEKTERVTRIEAAADALDELAARGDKISYREFEAVLGQLSDDGMHPEAQLVSAVAFVLRRER
;
A
#
# COMPACT_ATOMS: atom_id res chain seq x y z
N MET A 1 -40.08 -12.52 6.60
CA MET A 1 -38.97 -11.87 7.32
C MET A 1 -37.73 -12.70 7.08
N SER A 2 -36.61 -12.08 6.70
CA SER A 2 -35.33 -12.78 6.64
C SER A 2 -34.87 -13.02 8.07
N THR A 3 -34.52 -14.25 8.42
CA THR A 3 -33.90 -14.55 9.71
C THR A 3 -32.45 -14.07 9.67
N TYR A 4 -32.04 -13.32 10.70
CA TYR A 4 -30.69 -12.83 10.86
C TYR A 4 -29.85 -13.76 11.74
N ILE A 5 -28.53 -13.73 11.55
CA ILE A 5 -27.58 -14.66 12.17
C ILE A 5 -27.67 -14.71 13.70
N TYR A 6 -28.01 -13.59 14.35
CA TYR A 6 -28.13 -13.49 15.81
C TYR A 6 -29.45 -14.06 16.37
N GLU A 7 -30.42 -14.33 15.51
CA GLU A 7 -31.71 -14.94 15.90
C GLU A 7 -31.61 -16.47 15.95
N LEU A 8 -30.51 -17.04 15.46
CA LEU A 8 -30.27 -18.47 15.49
C LEU A 8 -29.99 -18.93 16.93
N GLY A 9 -30.63 -20.00 17.39
CA GLY A 9 -30.54 -20.46 18.78
C GLY A 9 -29.16 -20.93 19.25
N VAL A 10 -28.17 -20.98 18.36
CA VAL A 10 -26.76 -21.29 18.67
C VAL A 10 -25.84 -20.08 18.49
N TRP A 11 -26.36 -18.89 18.22
CA TRP A 11 -25.57 -17.64 18.25
C TRP A 11 -24.87 -17.47 19.61
N PRO A 12 -23.61 -16.98 19.65
CA PRO A 12 -22.70 -16.61 18.57
C PRO A 12 -21.68 -17.73 18.21
N ARG A 13 -22.10 -19.01 18.16
CA ARG A 13 -21.20 -20.14 17.84
C ARG A 13 -20.90 -20.21 16.34
N PHE A 14 -20.00 -19.35 15.87
CA PHE A 14 -19.49 -19.37 14.50
C PHE A 14 -18.80 -20.69 14.18
N GLN A 15 -18.97 -21.14 12.93
CA GLN A 15 -18.36 -22.33 12.38
C GLN A 15 -17.60 -21.97 11.10
N TRP A 16 -16.52 -22.69 10.81
CA TRP A 16 -15.79 -22.56 9.56
C TRP A 16 -15.08 -23.87 9.24
N ARG A 17 -14.62 -24.00 7.99
CA ARG A 17 -13.91 -25.20 7.51
C ARG A 17 -12.42 -24.94 7.42
N ASP A 18 -11.67 -25.46 8.39
CA ASP A 18 -10.22 -25.26 8.45
C ASP A 18 -9.51 -25.77 7.17
N GLU A 19 -9.97 -26.87 6.55
CA GLU A 19 -9.32 -27.38 5.33
C GLU A 19 -9.46 -26.41 4.15
N THR A 20 -10.53 -25.63 4.12
CA THR A 20 -10.76 -24.61 3.09
C THR A 20 -9.84 -23.40 3.29
N LEU A 21 -9.53 -23.07 4.54
CA LEU A 21 -8.77 -21.88 4.90
C LEU A 21 -7.27 -22.12 5.04
N ALA A 22 -6.83 -23.35 5.33
CA ALA A 22 -5.45 -23.67 5.73
C ALA A 22 -4.39 -23.15 4.74
N SER A 23 -4.59 -23.37 3.43
CA SER A 23 -3.66 -22.93 2.39
C SER A 23 -3.57 -21.40 2.33
N GLN A 24 -4.72 -20.73 2.35
CA GLN A 24 -4.80 -19.28 2.29
C GLN A 24 -4.24 -18.62 3.55
N LEU A 25 -4.56 -19.15 4.73
CA LEU A 25 -4.03 -18.69 6.00
C LEU A 25 -2.51 -18.85 6.05
N GLY A 26 -1.98 -20.01 5.62
CA GLY A 26 -0.55 -20.25 5.54
C GLY A 26 0.17 -19.24 4.65
N ALA A 27 -0.39 -18.93 3.48
CA ALA A 27 0.15 -17.91 2.57
C ALA A 27 0.15 -16.51 3.19
N VAL A 28 -0.98 -16.10 3.80
CA VAL A 28 -1.11 -14.81 4.49
C VAL A 28 -0.09 -14.68 5.61
N ARG A 29 0.04 -15.68 6.48
CA ARG A 29 1.02 -15.68 7.59
C ARG A 29 2.45 -15.61 7.06
N HIS A 30 2.76 -16.30 5.97
CA HIS A 30 4.08 -16.22 5.33
C HIS A 30 4.37 -14.82 4.77
N HIS A 31 3.41 -14.19 4.08
CA HIS A 31 3.57 -12.82 3.58
C HIS A 31 3.66 -11.79 4.72
N GLN A 32 2.86 -11.94 5.77
CA GLN A 32 2.92 -11.12 6.98
C GLN A 32 4.31 -11.19 7.63
N GLY A 33 4.83 -12.40 7.86
CA GLY A 33 6.16 -12.61 8.44
C GLY A 33 7.28 -12.04 7.55
N ARG A 34 7.18 -12.19 6.22
CA ARG A 34 8.14 -11.59 5.27
C ARG A 34 8.15 -10.06 5.34
N LEU A 35 6.98 -9.42 5.41
CA LEU A 35 6.86 -7.97 5.52
C LEU A 35 7.49 -7.47 6.83
N ILE A 36 7.16 -8.10 7.96
CA ILE A 36 7.73 -7.76 9.27
C ILE A 36 9.25 -7.90 9.25
N GLY A 37 9.77 -9.04 8.79
CA GLY A 37 11.21 -9.27 8.72
C GLY A 37 11.94 -8.24 7.85
N ARG A 38 11.35 -7.82 6.72
CA ARG A 38 11.90 -6.73 5.90
C ARG A 38 11.89 -5.39 6.63
N MET A 39 10.80 -5.07 7.34
CA MET A 39 10.68 -3.82 8.09
C MET A 39 11.65 -3.77 9.28
N GLU A 40 11.97 -4.90 9.88
CA GLU A 40 12.99 -5.01 10.93
C GLU A 40 14.41 -4.72 10.45
N THR A 41 14.71 -4.91 9.16
CA THR A 41 16.00 -4.52 8.57
C THR A 41 16.10 -3.02 8.28
N LEU A 42 14.99 -2.29 8.28
CA LEU A 42 15.01 -0.85 8.07
C LEU A 42 15.63 -0.14 9.28
N GLY A 43 16.45 0.87 8.99
CA GLY A 43 16.86 1.85 9.98
C GLY A 43 15.65 2.55 10.62
N PHE A 44 15.80 2.94 11.89
CA PHE A 44 14.72 3.51 12.69
C PHE A 44 13.94 4.66 12.03
N PRO A 45 14.57 5.62 11.32
CA PRO A 45 13.84 6.71 10.65
C PRO A 45 12.90 6.22 9.54
N LEU A 46 13.36 5.27 8.71
CA LEU A 46 12.55 4.72 7.62
C LEU A 46 11.39 3.89 8.15
N ARG A 47 11.62 3.14 9.25
CA ARG A 47 10.57 2.37 9.90
C ARG A 47 9.49 3.27 10.48
N LYS A 48 9.87 4.34 11.17
CA LYS A 48 8.92 5.35 11.69
C LYS A 48 8.08 5.98 10.57
N GLU A 49 8.72 6.37 9.46
CA GLU A 49 8.01 6.93 8.31
C GLU A 49 7.03 5.92 7.68
N ALA A 50 7.42 4.65 7.60
CA ALA A 50 6.53 3.59 7.11
C ALA A 50 5.29 3.44 8.02
N VAL A 51 5.49 3.37 9.34
CA VAL A 51 4.39 3.30 10.33
C VAL A 51 3.48 4.53 10.23
N LEU A 52 4.06 5.74 10.17
CA LEU A 52 3.31 6.99 10.01
C LEU A 52 2.42 6.93 8.77
N ARG A 53 2.99 6.53 7.63
CA ARG A 53 2.23 6.43 6.38
C ARG A 53 1.09 5.42 6.48
N THR A 54 1.37 4.23 7.01
CA THR A 54 0.37 3.17 7.16
C THR A 54 -0.79 3.61 8.05
N LEU A 55 -0.50 4.20 9.21
CA LEU A 55 -1.55 4.69 10.13
C LEU A 55 -2.35 5.86 9.55
N THR A 56 -1.68 6.76 8.82
CA THR A 56 -2.36 7.86 8.12
C THR A 56 -3.34 7.30 7.10
N GLU A 57 -2.92 6.32 6.31
CA GLU A 57 -3.77 5.65 5.33
C GLU A 57 -4.93 4.92 6.01
N ASP A 58 -4.69 4.21 7.11
CA ASP A 58 -5.74 3.49 7.84
C ASP A 58 -6.83 4.43 8.37
N VAL A 59 -6.44 5.54 9.00
CA VAL A 59 -7.38 6.55 9.52
C VAL A 59 -8.20 7.19 8.40
N LEU A 60 -7.55 7.60 7.31
CA LEU A 60 -8.22 8.21 6.16
C LEU A 60 -9.20 7.23 5.51
N LYS A 61 -8.74 6.01 5.22
CA LYS A 61 -9.54 5.03 4.47
C LYS A 61 -10.64 4.41 5.33
N SER A 62 -10.43 4.25 6.63
CA SER A 62 -11.49 3.86 7.56
C SER A 62 -12.62 4.90 7.59
N SER A 63 -12.28 6.20 7.60
CA SER A 63 -13.29 7.27 7.59
C SER A 63 -13.99 7.39 6.22
N GLU A 64 -13.25 7.25 5.11
CA GLU A 64 -13.80 7.28 3.75
C GLU A 64 -14.80 6.15 3.46
N ILE A 65 -14.65 4.98 4.11
CA ILE A 65 -15.61 3.86 3.99
C ILE A 65 -16.99 4.28 4.52
N GLU A 66 -17.03 5.09 5.57
CA GLU A 66 -18.26 5.65 6.17
C GLU A 66 -18.72 6.95 5.47
N GLY A 67 -18.01 7.38 4.41
CA GLY A 67 -18.34 8.60 3.65
C GLY A 67 -17.75 9.89 4.22
N GLU A 68 -16.94 9.81 5.28
CA GLU A 68 -16.25 10.96 5.86
C GLU A 68 -14.90 11.22 5.14
N LYS A 69 -14.61 12.48 4.85
CA LYS A 69 -13.33 12.90 4.25
C LYS A 69 -12.58 13.76 5.26
N LEU A 70 -11.51 13.19 5.81
CA LEU A 70 -10.61 13.92 6.70
C LEU A 70 -9.49 14.58 5.89
N ASP A 71 -8.92 15.64 6.45
CA ASP A 71 -7.74 16.29 5.89
C ASP A 71 -6.49 15.43 6.14
N GLU A 72 -5.82 15.02 5.07
CA GLU A 72 -4.63 14.16 5.13
C GLU A 72 -3.47 14.79 5.89
N GLU A 73 -3.29 16.11 5.76
CA GLU A 73 -2.19 16.81 6.42
C GLU A 73 -2.41 16.87 7.93
N GLN A 74 -3.65 17.16 8.36
CA GLN A 74 -4.02 17.12 9.77
C GLN A 74 -3.86 15.73 10.39
N VAL A 75 -4.35 14.68 9.70
CA VAL A 75 -4.23 13.29 10.16
C VAL A 75 -2.75 12.91 10.30
N ARG A 76 -1.95 13.15 9.26
CA ARG A 76 -0.51 12.84 9.26
C ARG A 76 0.21 13.61 10.38
N SER A 77 -0.08 14.89 10.55
CA SER A 77 0.51 15.74 11.59
C SER A 77 0.20 15.21 13.00
N SER A 78 -1.07 14.86 13.25
CA SER A 78 -1.53 14.33 14.53
C SER A 78 -0.86 13.00 14.90
N ILE A 79 -0.72 12.09 13.93
CA ILE A 79 -0.05 10.80 14.13
C ILE A 79 1.45 11.01 14.36
N ALA A 80 2.11 11.81 13.53
CA ALA A 80 3.54 12.07 13.63
C ALA A 80 3.93 12.66 15.00
N ARG A 81 3.12 13.60 15.52
CA ARG A 81 3.29 14.17 16.87
C ARG A 81 3.25 13.08 17.94
N ARG A 82 2.30 12.15 17.88
CA ARG A 82 2.17 11.05 18.85
C ARG A 82 3.25 9.97 18.72
N LEU A 83 3.80 9.79 17.53
CA LEU A 83 4.97 8.92 17.30
C LEU A 83 6.31 9.58 17.69
N GLY A 84 6.27 10.81 18.21
CA GLY A 84 7.46 11.59 18.57
C GLY A 84 8.36 11.85 17.37
N MET A 85 7.77 12.20 16.21
CA MET A 85 8.49 12.60 15.01
C MET A 85 8.57 14.13 14.93
N ASP A 86 9.73 14.64 14.51
CA ASP A 86 9.91 16.07 14.26
C ASP A 86 9.36 16.41 12.87
N ILE A 87 8.29 17.19 12.83
CA ILE A 87 7.56 17.56 11.61
C ILE A 87 7.55 19.07 11.35
N GLY A 88 8.35 19.85 12.07
CA GLY A 88 8.39 21.31 11.88
C GLY A 88 7.10 22.01 12.31
N ALA A 89 6.59 22.94 11.50
CA ALA A 89 5.42 23.74 11.84
C ALA A 89 4.15 22.89 11.91
N LEU A 90 3.50 22.88 13.07
CA LEU A 90 2.30 22.07 13.33
C LEU A 90 1.06 22.76 12.77
N THR A 91 0.34 22.07 11.88
CA THR A 91 -1.01 22.45 11.45
C THR A 91 -1.99 22.21 12.60
N PRO A 92 -2.84 23.19 12.99
CA PRO A 92 -3.92 22.96 13.94
C PRO A 92 -4.80 21.79 13.46
N VAL A 93 -5.13 20.87 14.37
CA VAL A 93 -5.89 19.65 14.04
C VAL A 93 -7.26 19.75 14.69
N ASP A 94 -8.29 19.48 13.89
CA ASP A 94 -9.67 19.47 14.37
C ASP A 94 -9.90 18.32 15.37
N ARG A 95 -10.78 18.54 16.35
CA ARG A 95 -11.02 17.55 17.42
C ARG A 95 -11.58 16.23 16.88
N ASP A 96 -12.32 16.27 15.78
CA ASP A 96 -12.87 15.08 15.13
C ASP A 96 -11.75 14.21 14.52
N VAL A 97 -10.75 14.83 13.88
CA VAL A 97 -9.55 14.13 13.39
C VAL A 97 -8.77 13.53 14.56
N GLU A 98 -8.63 14.32 15.64
CA GLU A 98 -7.93 13.91 16.85
C GLU A 98 -8.53 12.65 17.47
N GLY A 99 -9.87 12.57 17.50
CA GLY A 99 -10.59 11.42 18.05
C GLY A 99 -10.37 10.12 17.29
N VAL A 100 -10.43 10.16 15.95
CA VAL A 100 -10.18 8.97 15.12
C VAL A 100 -8.73 8.50 15.28
N VAL A 101 -7.77 9.44 15.30
CA VAL A 101 -6.35 9.13 15.50
C VAL A 101 -6.10 8.54 16.89
N GLU A 102 -6.69 9.08 17.94
CA GLU A 102 -6.58 8.58 19.32
C GLU A 102 -7.09 7.14 19.44
N MET A 103 -8.27 6.84 18.89
CA MET A 103 -8.82 5.48 18.86
C MET A 103 -7.89 4.49 18.14
N MET A 104 -7.45 4.83 16.92
CA MET A 104 -6.62 3.92 16.12
C MET A 104 -5.24 3.68 16.74
N LEU A 105 -4.63 4.72 17.33
CA LEU A 105 -3.37 4.59 18.04
C LEU A 105 -3.55 3.81 19.34
N ASP A 106 -4.64 4.00 20.09
CA ASP A 106 -4.88 3.20 21.29
C ASP A 106 -5.08 1.72 20.93
N ALA A 107 -5.87 1.41 19.90
CA ALA A 107 -6.10 0.05 19.42
C ALA A 107 -4.81 -0.67 19.02
N THR A 108 -3.86 0.04 18.40
CA THR A 108 -2.62 -0.55 17.88
C THR A 108 -1.42 -0.45 18.81
N GLN A 109 -1.26 0.63 19.59
CA GLN A 109 -0.15 0.81 20.51
C GLN A 109 -0.39 0.12 21.85
N ASN A 110 -1.64 0.08 22.32
CA ASN A 110 -2.05 -0.57 23.57
C ASN A 110 -2.78 -1.90 23.27
N TYR A 111 -2.34 -2.61 22.23
CA TYR A 111 -2.99 -3.84 21.76
C TYR A 111 -2.94 -4.98 22.80
N ALA A 112 -1.93 -4.98 23.67
CA ALA A 112 -1.77 -5.98 24.72
C ALA A 112 -2.77 -5.80 25.88
N GLU A 113 -3.27 -4.57 26.08
CA GLU A 113 -4.26 -4.29 27.11
C GLU A 113 -5.62 -4.90 26.75
N PRO A 114 -6.44 -5.29 27.74
CA PRO A 114 -7.79 -5.77 27.49
C PRO A 114 -8.65 -4.74 26.76
N LEU A 115 -9.55 -5.22 25.89
CA LEU A 115 -10.64 -4.40 25.36
C LEU A 115 -11.76 -4.42 26.39
N SER A 116 -11.91 -3.36 27.18
CA SER A 116 -12.99 -3.22 28.15
C SER A 116 -14.16 -2.43 27.58
N LYS A 117 -15.31 -2.51 28.24
CA LYS A 117 -16.49 -1.68 27.96
C LYS A 117 -16.14 -0.19 28.01
N ASP A 118 -15.47 0.24 29.08
CA ASP A 118 -15.03 1.65 29.25
C ASP A 118 -14.06 2.09 28.15
N ARG A 119 -13.19 1.19 27.68
CA ARG A 119 -12.26 1.48 26.58
C ARG A 119 -13.01 1.68 25.27
N LEU A 120 -13.99 0.82 24.95
CA LEU A 120 -14.88 1.00 23.80
C LEU A 120 -15.68 2.29 23.89
N PHE A 121 -16.17 2.63 25.08
CA PHE A 121 -16.87 3.90 25.32
C PHE A 121 -15.96 5.10 25.13
N GLY A 122 -14.71 5.03 25.61
CA GLY A 122 -13.69 6.04 25.36
C GLY A 122 -13.42 6.24 23.87
N TRP A 123 -13.27 5.14 23.12
CA TRP A 123 -13.12 5.19 21.66
C TRP A 123 -14.32 5.85 20.98
N HIS A 124 -15.54 5.43 21.34
CA HIS A 124 -16.76 6.01 20.78
C HIS A 124 -16.92 7.50 21.15
N ALA A 125 -16.59 7.89 22.37
CA ALA A 125 -16.60 9.28 22.81
C ALA A 125 -15.58 10.15 22.07
N ALA A 126 -14.41 9.59 21.74
CA ALA A 126 -13.41 10.26 20.94
C ALA A 126 -13.92 10.53 19.51
N LEU A 127 -14.66 9.60 18.89
CA LEU A 127 -15.24 9.77 17.55
C LEU A 127 -16.31 10.87 17.49
N PHE A 128 -17.03 11.13 18.57
CA PHE A 128 -18.17 12.06 18.59
C PHE A 128 -18.07 13.09 19.72
N PRO A 129 -17.04 13.97 19.71
CA PRO A 129 -16.75 14.88 20.83
C PRO A 129 -17.85 15.90 21.09
N THR A 130 -18.73 16.16 20.12
CA THR A 130 -19.85 17.11 20.22
C THR A 130 -21.16 16.46 20.70
N GLY A 131 -21.20 15.14 20.88
CA GLY A 131 -22.44 14.43 21.18
C GLY A 131 -23.37 14.24 19.96
N ARG A 132 -22.84 14.38 18.74
CA ARG A 132 -23.63 14.39 17.50
C ARG A 132 -22.94 13.61 16.38
N SER A 133 -23.75 12.96 15.55
CA SER A 133 -23.38 12.51 14.21
C SER A 133 -23.99 13.47 13.18
N GLY A 134 -23.15 14.28 12.56
CA GLY A 134 -23.59 15.43 11.77
C GLY A 134 -24.55 16.32 12.56
N LEU A 135 -25.74 16.56 12.02
CA LEU A 135 -26.78 17.35 12.69
C LEU A 135 -27.66 16.53 13.65
N ARG A 136 -27.48 15.22 13.76
CA ARG A 136 -28.28 14.35 14.65
C ARG A 136 -27.60 14.21 16.01
N LYS A 137 -28.33 14.43 17.10
CA LYS A 137 -27.86 14.07 18.45
C LYS A 137 -27.89 12.55 18.60
N ILE A 138 -26.82 11.99 19.15
CA ILE A 138 -26.69 10.55 19.41
C ILE A 138 -26.27 10.31 20.86
N VAL A 139 -26.51 9.11 21.37
CA VAL A 139 -25.86 8.65 22.61
C VAL A 139 -24.37 8.45 22.32
N VAL A 140 -23.49 9.01 23.16
CA VAL A 140 -22.03 8.97 22.99
C VAL A 140 -21.38 8.35 24.22
N GLY A 141 -20.38 7.50 24.00
CA GLY A 141 -19.68 6.78 25.08
C GLY A 141 -20.58 5.86 25.90
N ASP A 142 -21.66 5.36 25.31
CA ASP A 142 -22.61 4.44 25.94
C ASP A 142 -23.30 3.61 24.84
N TRP A 143 -23.94 2.49 25.19
CA TRP A 143 -24.71 1.70 24.23
C TRP A 143 -25.93 2.49 23.73
N ARG A 144 -26.37 2.19 22.51
CA ARG A 144 -27.62 2.77 22.00
C ARG A 144 -28.82 2.34 22.85
N ARG A 145 -29.80 3.24 22.95
CA ARG A 145 -30.98 3.08 23.80
C ARG A 145 -32.21 2.61 23.01
N PRO A 146 -33.28 2.15 23.67
CA PRO A 146 -34.50 1.68 23.00
C PRO A 146 -35.15 2.69 22.05
N GLU A 147 -34.94 3.99 22.25
CA GLU A 147 -35.46 5.03 21.35
C GLU A 147 -34.80 4.99 19.95
N GLY A 148 -33.63 4.36 19.84
CA GLY A 148 -32.91 4.14 18.59
C GLY A 148 -33.18 2.78 17.93
N ASP A 149 -34.10 1.97 18.46
CA ASP A 149 -34.52 0.71 17.87
C ASP A 149 -35.65 0.88 16.82
N PRO A 150 -35.73 0.01 15.80
CA PRO A 150 -34.72 -0.99 15.44
C PRO A 150 -33.49 -0.32 14.80
N MET A 151 -32.30 -0.82 15.13
CA MET A 151 -31.07 -0.40 14.47
C MET A 151 -30.92 -1.13 13.14
N GLN A 152 -31.00 -0.38 12.03
CA GLN A 152 -30.98 -0.94 10.68
C GLN A 152 -29.84 -0.36 9.84
N VAL A 153 -29.12 -1.24 9.15
CA VAL A 153 -28.18 -0.86 8.09
C VAL A 153 -28.96 -0.71 6.80
N VAL A 154 -29.08 0.53 6.32
CA VAL A 154 -29.90 0.89 5.16
C VAL A 154 -29.08 1.54 4.05
N SER A 155 -29.53 1.40 2.81
CA SER A 155 -29.03 2.18 1.66
C SER A 155 -30.19 2.70 0.81
N GLY A 156 -29.92 3.69 -0.04
CA GLY A 156 -30.94 4.31 -0.91
C GLY A 156 -31.39 5.68 -0.41
N PRO A 157 -32.09 6.45 -1.25
CA PRO A 157 -32.56 7.78 -0.89
C PRO A 157 -33.70 7.71 0.13
N ALA A 158 -33.88 8.81 0.87
CA ALA A 158 -34.94 8.94 1.86
C ALA A 158 -36.32 8.56 1.28
N GLY A 159 -37.03 7.64 1.94
CA GLY A 159 -38.33 7.11 1.51
C GLY A 159 -38.27 5.96 0.48
N ARG A 160 -37.07 5.50 0.08
CA ARG A 160 -36.84 4.30 -0.74
C ARG A 160 -35.64 3.50 -0.23
N GLU A 161 -35.50 3.44 1.09
CA GLU A 161 -34.43 2.74 1.75
C GLU A 161 -34.59 1.21 1.57
N ARG A 162 -33.50 0.54 1.22
CA ARG A 162 -33.36 -0.91 1.31
C ARG A 162 -32.71 -1.24 2.65
N VAL A 163 -33.40 -2.01 3.48
CA VAL A 163 -32.84 -2.60 4.70
C VAL A 163 -31.96 -3.77 4.32
N HIS A 164 -30.65 -3.63 4.55
CA HIS A 164 -29.68 -4.70 4.34
C HIS A 164 -29.62 -5.60 5.55
N TYR A 165 -29.64 -5.04 6.76
CA TYR A 165 -29.51 -5.78 8.00
C TYR A 165 -30.23 -5.04 9.15
N GLU A 166 -30.79 -5.79 10.10
CA GLU A 166 -31.32 -5.27 11.36
C GLU A 166 -30.52 -5.90 12.50
N ALA A 167 -29.93 -5.08 13.36
CA ALA A 167 -29.10 -5.52 14.48
C ALA A 167 -29.95 -6.02 15.67
N PRO A 168 -29.38 -6.77 16.64
CA PRO A 168 -30.10 -7.20 17.85
C PRO A 168 -30.76 -6.03 18.59
N GLY A 169 -31.91 -6.20 19.23
CA GLY A 169 -32.53 -5.12 20.03
C GLY A 169 -31.60 -4.56 21.12
N SER A 170 -31.79 -3.28 21.49
CA SER A 170 -30.96 -2.63 22.52
C SER A 170 -31.01 -3.33 23.89
N ASP A 171 -32.11 -4.04 24.17
CA ASP A 171 -32.32 -4.86 25.37
C ASP A 171 -31.32 -6.02 25.51
N LYS A 172 -30.73 -6.47 24.40
CA LYS A 172 -29.75 -7.58 24.37
C LYS A 172 -28.30 -7.10 24.47
N LEU A 173 -28.03 -5.81 24.25
CA LEU A 173 -26.67 -5.31 24.03
C LEU A 173 -25.72 -5.58 25.19
N GLU A 174 -26.17 -5.46 26.44
CA GLU A 174 -25.29 -5.73 27.58
C GLU A 174 -24.82 -7.18 27.62
N ALA A 175 -25.72 -8.13 27.39
CA ALA A 175 -25.37 -9.55 27.38
C ALA A 175 -24.49 -9.91 26.17
N GLU A 176 -24.85 -9.40 24.98
CA GLU A 176 -24.10 -9.64 23.74
C GLU A 176 -22.68 -9.06 23.80
N MET A 177 -22.54 -7.82 24.28
CA MET A 177 -21.23 -7.18 24.41
C MET A 177 -20.41 -7.78 25.54
N ALA A 178 -21.00 -8.20 26.64
CA ALA A 178 -20.28 -8.92 27.69
C ALA A 178 -19.66 -10.22 27.15
N ALA A 179 -20.46 -11.03 26.42
CA ALA A 179 -19.97 -12.26 25.81
C ALA A 179 -18.88 -12.02 24.76
N PHE A 180 -19.04 -10.98 23.92
CA PHE A 180 -18.02 -10.59 22.94
C PHE A 180 -16.70 -10.16 23.62
N LEU A 181 -16.78 -9.30 24.65
CA LEU A 181 -15.61 -8.78 25.35
C LEU A 181 -14.88 -9.87 26.15
N GLU A 182 -15.60 -10.79 26.78
CA GLU A 182 -15.01 -11.96 27.45
C GLU A 182 -14.24 -12.80 26.42
N TRP A 183 -14.90 -13.19 25.32
CA TRP A 183 -14.27 -13.97 24.26
C TRP A 183 -13.06 -13.27 23.62
N PHE A 184 -13.14 -11.96 23.37
CA PHE A 184 -12.06 -11.23 22.70
C PHE A 184 -10.81 -11.06 23.57
N ASN A 185 -10.97 -11.08 24.89
CA ASN A 185 -9.85 -10.96 25.83
C ASN A 185 -9.28 -12.31 26.26
N ASP A 186 -10.01 -13.41 26.05
CA ASP A 186 -9.49 -14.76 26.27
C ASP A 186 -8.30 -15.07 25.34
N PRO A 187 -7.34 -15.92 25.78
CA PRO A 187 -6.32 -16.43 24.90
C PRO A 187 -6.92 -17.08 23.65
N PRO A 188 -6.43 -16.75 22.44
CA PRO A 188 -7.04 -17.22 21.20
C PRO A 188 -6.94 -18.74 21.09
N LYS A 189 -8.08 -19.37 20.79
CA LYS A 189 -8.19 -20.83 20.58
C LYS A 189 -7.96 -21.25 19.12
N THR A 190 -7.78 -20.27 18.25
CA THR A 190 -7.51 -20.42 16.81
C THR A 190 -6.38 -19.48 16.41
N ASP A 191 -5.98 -19.48 15.14
CA ASP A 191 -4.97 -18.55 14.64
C ASP A 191 -5.39 -17.09 14.93
N PRO A 192 -4.50 -16.25 15.49
CA PRO A 192 -4.82 -14.86 15.81
C PRO A 192 -5.31 -14.01 14.62
N VAL A 193 -4.93 -14.33 13.38
CA VAL A 193 -5.47 -13.64 12.19
C VAL A 193 -6.95 -13.99 11.97
N LEU A 194 -7.34 -15.25 12.20
CA LEU A 194 -8.76 -15.63 12.16
C LEU A 194 -9.54 -14.99 13.30
N THR A 195 -8.91 -14.81 14.46
CA THR A 195 -9.51 -14.08 15.59
C THR A 195 -9.84 -12.64 15.19
N ALA A 196 -8.97 -11.96 14.44
CA ALA A 196 -9.26 -10.63 13.91
C ALA A 196 -10.47 -10.60 12.97
N ALA A 197 -10.59 -11.60 12.09
CA ALA A 197 -11.75 -11.73 11.19
C ALA A 197 -13.05 -11.92 11.97
N ILE A 198 -13.05 -12.80 12.98
CA ILE A 198 -14.23 -13.07 13.82
C ILE A 198 -14.60 -11.83 14.63
N ALA A 199 -13.61 -11.18 15.25
CA ALA A 199 -13.85 -10.02 16.10
C ALA A 199 -14.50 -8.87 15.32
N HIS A 200 -14.03 -8.63 14.09
CA HIS A 200 -14.61 -7.64 13.21
C HIS A 200 -16.09 -7.94 12.89
N LEU A 201 -16.36 -9.17 12.44
CA LEU A 201 -17.71 -9.62 12.08
C LEU A 201 -18.66 -9.60 13.26
N TRP A 202 -18.24 -10.13 14.41
CA TRP A 202 -19.09 -10.25 15.59
C TRP A 202 -19.48 -8.86 16.11
N PHE A 203 -18.51 -7.97 16.28
CA PHE A 203 -18.79 -6.62 16.76
C PHE A 203 -19.72 -5.84 15.81
N VAL A 204 -19.44 -5.86 14.49
CA VAL A 204 -20.25 -5.11 13.52
C VAL A 204 -21.67 -5.68 13.38
N THR A 205 -21.87 -6.97 13.71
CA THR A 205 -23.17 -7.64 13.74
C THR A 205 -23.97 -7.27 14.99
N ILE A 206 -23.34 -7.12 16.16
CA ILE A 206 -24.04 -6.61 17.36
C ILE A 206 -24.48 -5.16 17.15
N HIS A 207 -23.65 -4.35 16.49
CA HIS A 207 -23.93 -2.94 16.17
C HIS A 207 -24.36 -2.11 17.41
N PRO A 208 -23.52 -2.05 18.46
CA PRO A 208 -23.94 -1.59 19.78
C PRO A 208 -24.09 -0.06 19.93
N PHE A 209 -23.58 0.74 18.98
CA PHE A 209 -23.66 2.20 19.01
C PHE A 209 -24.65 2.75 17.99
N GLU A 210 -25.10 4.00 18.17
CA GLU A 210 -25.96 4.68 17.18
C GLU A 210 -25.22 5.04 15.88
N ASP A 211 -23.90 5.24 15.97
CA ASP A 211 -23.00 5.50 14.84
C ASP A 211 -21.56 5.09 15.22
N GLY A 212 -20.64 5.04 14.26
CA GLY A 212 -19.22 4.73 14.47
C GLY A 212 -18.89 3.24 14.52
N ASN A 213 -19.89 2.36 14.46
CA ASN A 213 -19.70 0.90 14.55
C ASN A 213 -18.69 0.37 13.54
N GLY A 214 -18.75 0.79 12.27
CA GLY A 214 -17.80 0.35 11.24
C GLY A 214 -16.35 0.73 11.55
N ARG A 215 -16.13 1.98 11.99
CA ARG A 215 -14.80 2.49 12.39
C ARG A 215 -14.24 1.73 13.59
N ILE A 216 -15.06 1.52 14.62
CA ILE A 216 -14.66 0.76 15.81
C ILE A 216 -14.41 -0.71 15.46
N ALA A 217 -15.24 -1.32 14.61
CA ALA A 217 -15.05 -2.70 14.19
C ALA A 217 -13.70 -2.89 13.47
N ARG A 218 -13.29 -1.92 12.64
CA ARG A 218 -11.97 -1.94 11.98
C ARG A 218 -10.83 -1.73 12.99
N ALA A 219 -10.98 -0.81 13.95
CA ALA A 219 -10.02 -0.63 15.04
C ALA A 219 -9.83 -1.92 15.87
N ILE A 220 -10.91 -2.65 16.17
CA ILE A 220 -10.85 -3.95 16.85
C ILE A 220 -10.12 -4.99 16.00
N ALA A 221 -10.39 -5.05 14.70
CA ALA A 221 -9.69 -5.95 13.78
C ALA A 221 -8.18 -5.65 13.76
N ASP A 222 -7.82 -4.36 13.72
CA ASP A 222 -6.43 -3.91 13.72
C ASP A 222 -5.73 -4.16 15.06
N MET A 223 -6.44 -4.04 16.18
CA MET A 223 -5.96 -4.45 17.51
C MET A 223 -5.67 -5.95 17.56
N ALA A 224 -6.57 -6.79 17.03
CA ALA A 224 -6.36 -8.23 16.97
C ALA A 224 -5.19 -8.62 16.05
N LEU A 225 -5.00 -7.90 14.94
CA LEU A 225 -3.84 -8.08 14.07
C LEU A 225 -2.53 -7.65 14.75
N ALA A 226 -2.53 -6.56 15.52
CA ALA A 226 -1.37 -6.16 16.32
C ALA A 226 -1.04 -7.22 17.40
N ARG A 227 -2.06 -7.82 18.06
CA ARG A 227 -1.90 -8.97 18.96
C ARG A 227 -1.28 -10.18 18.25
N SER A 228 -1.76 -10.48 17.04
CA SER A 228 -1.26 -11.58 16.18
C SER A 228 0.22 -11.44 15.81
N GLU A 229 0.69 -10.20 15.68
CA GLU A 229 2.08 -9.88 15.31
C GLU A 229 2.98 -9.69 16.53
N GLY A 230 2.40 -9.49 17.72
CA GLY A 230 3.15 -9.14 18.91
C GLY A 230 3.88 -7.80 18.76
N SER A 231 3.35 -6.88 17.95
CA SER A 231 4.00 -5.62 17.61
C SER A 231 2.97 -4.49 17.50
N PRO A 232 3.28 -3.30 18.07
CA PRO A 232 2.47 -2.11 17.86
C PRO A 232 2.75 -1.44 16.50
N GLN A 233 3.76 -1.91 15.76
CA GLN A 233 4.17 -1.38 14.48
C GLN A 233 3.53 -2.20 13.36
N ARG A 234 2.45 -1.66 12.80
CA ARG A 234 1.79 -2.22 11.63
C ARG A 234 2.30 -1.54 10.36
N PHE A 235 2.47 -2.35 9.32
CA PHE A 235 3.12 -1.94 8.07
C PHE A 235 2.20 -2.03 6.85
N TYR A 236 0.92 -2.36 7.05
CA TYR A 236 -0.11 -2.42 6.03
C TYR A 236 -1.42 -1.86 6.60
N SER A 237 -2.29 -1.34 5.73
CA SER A 237 -3.61 -0.83 6.09
C SER A 237 -4.68 -1.78 5.57
N MET A 238 -5.43 -2.40 6.49
CA MET A 238 -6.62 -3.17 6.13
C MET A 238 -7.71 -2.25 5.58
N SER A 239 -7.91 -1.08 6.20
CA SER A 239 -8.94 -0.14 5.78
C SER A 239 -8.73 0.36 4.35
N ALA A 240 -7.48 0.53 3.92
CA ALA A 240 -7.16 0.87 2.53
C ALA A 240 -7.64 -0.19 1.54
N GLN A 241 -7.37 -1.46 1.83
CA GLN A 241 -7.79 -2.55 0.96
C GLN A 241 -9.31 -2.75 0.99
N VAL A 242 -9.93 -2.67 2.17
CA VAL A 242 -11.41 -2.68 2.30
C VAL A 242 -12.03 -1.53 1.52
N ARG A 243 -11.41 -0.35 1.50
CA ARG A 243 -11.91 0.80 0.73
C ARG A 243 -11.86 0.57 -0.77
N ILE A 244 -10.84 -0.12 -1.29
CA ILE A 244 -10.75 -0.55 -2.69
C ILE A 244 -11.88 -1.55 -3.01
N GLU A 245 -12.18 -2.44 -2.08
CA GLU A 245 -13.15 -3.54 -2.23
C GLU A 245 -14.51 -3.26 -1.59
N ARG A 246 -14.85 -1.98 -1.37
CA ARG A 246 -15.96 -1.57 -0.49
C ARG A 246 -17.28 -2.29 -0.77
N ASN A 247 -17.63 -2.50 -2.04
CA ASN A 247 -18.87 -3.18 -2.39
C ASN A 247 -18.81 -4.67 -1.98
N ALA A 248 -17.72 -5.37 -2.31
CA ALA A 248 -17.54 -6.76 -1.93
C ALA A 248 -17.54 -6.95 -0.40
N TYR A 249 -16.98 -6.00 0.35
CA TYR A 249 -17.03 -5.96 1.81
C TYR A 249 -18.48 -5.92 2.34
N TYR A 250 -19.31 -5.01 1.84
CA TYR A 250 -20.71 -4.93 2.26
C TYR A 250 -21.54 -6.13 1.79
N ASP A 251 -21.28 -6.64 0.59
CA ASP A 251 -21.96 -7.82 0.04
C ASP A 251 -21.69 -9.07 0.91
N ILE A 252 -20.43 -9.31 1.30
CA ILE A 252 -20.08 -10.47 2.13
C ILE A 252 -20.59 -10.32 3.56
N LEU A 253 -20.61 -9.11 4.11
CA LEU A 253 -21.20 -8.85 5.43
C LEU A 253 -22.71 -9.12 5.41
N GLU A 254 -23.45 -8.54 4.45
CA GLU A 254 -24.90 -8.76 4.34
C GLU A 254 -25.23 -10.25 4.16
N ALA A 255 -24.47 -10.95 3.30
CA ALA A 255 -24.66 -12.38 3.07
C ALA A 255 -24.40 -13.20 4.35
N THR A 256 -23.34 -12.88 5.09
CA THR A 256 -22.98 -13.58 6.33
C THR A 256 -24.02 -13.32 7.42
N GLN A 257 -24.46 -12.08 7.58
CA GLN A 257 -25.45 -11.66 8.58
C GLN A 257 -26.86 -12.23 8.34
N LYS A 258 -27.15 -12.68 7.11
CA LYS A 258 -28.37 -13.42 6.73
C LYS A 258 -28.15 -14.93 6.60
N GLY A 259 -26.97 -15.41 6.97
CA GLY A 259 -26.53 -16.79 6.81
C GLY A 259 -26.82 -17.68 8.02
N ASN A 260 -26.06 -18.78 8.13
CA ASN A 260 -26.30 -19.89 9.05
C ASN A 260 -25.12 -20.17 10.02
N LEU A 261 -24.39 -19.12 10.43
CA LEU A 261 -23.18 -19.20 11.27
C LEU A 261 -21.95 -19.89 10.64
N ASP A 262 -22.05 -20.49 9.44
CA ASP A 262 -20.87 -20.86 8.64
C ASP A 262 -20.26 -19.58 8.06
N ILE A 263 -19.20 -19.09 8.70
CA ILE A 263 -18.48 -17.88 8.33
C ILE A 263 -17.26 -18.18 7.45
N THR A 264 -17.14 -19.39 6.89
CA THR A 264 -16.06 -19.72 5.95
C THR A 264 -15.96 -18.69 4.82
N PRO A 265 -17.06 -18.25 4.16
CA PRO A 265 -16.97 -17.25 3.09
C PRO A 265 -16.42 -15.90 3.56
N TRP A 266 -16.82 -15.46 4.76
CA TRP A 266 -16.30 -14.25 5.39
C TRP A 266 -14.81 -14.37 5.68
N MET A 267 -14.37 -15.48 6.27
CA MET A 267 -12.95 -15.72 6.56
C MET A 267 -12.11 -15.77 5.27
N THR A 268 -12.60 -16.44 4.23
CA THR A 268 -11.94 -16.46 2.91
C THR A 268 -11.79 -15.06 2.35
N TRP A 269 -12.84 -14.23 2.39
CA TRP A 269 -12.77 -12.85 1.93
C TRP A 269 -11.79 -12.02 2.77
N PHE A 270 -11.87 -12.12 4.11
CA PHE A 270 -11.02 -11.37 5.03
C PHE A 270 -9.53 -11.69 4.83
N LEU A 271 -9.18 -12.98 4.74
CA LEU A 271 -7.81 -13.42 4.48
C LEU A 271 -7.31 -12.92 3.11
N SER A 272 -8.18 -12.92 2.10
CA SER A 272 -7.86 -12.42 0.75
C SER A 272 -7.63 -10.90 0.76
N CYS A 273 -8.45 -10.16 1.50
CA CYS A 273 -8.29 -8.73 1.71
C CYS A 273 -6.97 -8.44 2.43
N LEU A 274 -6.67 -9.18 3.50
CA LEU A 274 -5.43 -9.06 4.25
C LEU A 274 -4.19 -9.38 3.39
N ASP A 275 -4.23 -10.44 2.59
CA ASP A 275 -3.12 -10.79 1.69
C ASP A 275 -2.81 -9.66 0.70
N ARG A 276 -3.85 -9.03 0.13
CA ARG A 276 -3.70 -7.91 -0.79
C ARG A 276 -3.21 -6.64 -0.09
N ALA A 277 -3.67 -6.37 1.13
CA ALA A 277 -3.16 -5.27 1.96
C ALA A 277 -1.65 -5.44 2.25
N ILE A 278 -1.22 -6.64 2.66
CA ILE A 278 0.19 -6.97 2.92
C ILE A 278 1.01 -6.87 1.63
N THR A 279 0.54 -7.43 0.53
CA THR A 279 1.25 -7.41 -0.75
C THR A 279 1.39 -5.98 -1.29
N GLY A 280 0.34 -5.15 -1.16
CA GLY A 280 0.39 -3.72 -1.50
C GLY A 280 1.39 -2.94 -0.65
N ALA A 281 1.47 -3.26 0.65
CA ALA A 281 2.47 -2.70 1.54
C ALA A 281 3.90 -3.11 1.14
N GLU A 282 4.14 -4.36 0.72
CA GLU A 282 5.45 -4.80 0.23
C GLU A 282 5.89 -4.00 -1.01
N GLN A 283 4.98 -3.73 -1.94
CA GLN A 283 5.26 -2.92 -3.14
C GLN A 283 5.61 -1.48 -2.77
N THR A 284 4.84 -0.91 -1.84
CA THR A 284 5.08 0.43 -1.31
C THR A 284 6.45 0.52 -0.61
N LEU A 285 6.77 -0.44 0.25
CA LEU A 285 8.05 -0.54 0.92
C LEU A 285 9.20 -0.65 -0.09
N ALA A 286 9.05 -1.49 -1.12
CA ALA A 286 10.05 -1.63 -2.17
C ALA A 286 10.33 -0.28 -2.87
N ALA A 287 9.30 0.53 -3.12
CA ALA A 287 9.47 1.87 -3.69
C ALA A 287 10.19 2.84 -2.74
N VAL A 288 9.87 2.81 -1.44
CA VAL A 288 10.55 3.62 -0.41
C VAL A 288 12.03 3.24 -0.29
N LEU A 289 12.32 1.94 -0.18
CA LEU A 289 13.68 1.41 -0.12
C LEU A 289 14.49 1.74 -1.38
N ARG A 290 13.86 1.61 -2.55
CA ARG A 290 14.46 2.00 -3.83
C ARG A 290 14.85 3.49 -3.83
N LYS A 291 13.98 4.36 -3.33
CA LYS A 291 14.25 5.80 -3.19
C LYS A 291 15.36 6.08 -2.18
N ALA A 292 15.36 5.41 -1.02
CA ALA A 292 16.38 5.58 0.00
C ALA A 292 17.77 5.19 -0.52
N ARG A 293 17.91 4.00 -1.12
CA ARG A 293 19.16 3.53 -1.74
C ARG A 293 19.65 4.46 -2.85
N PHE A 294 18.73 5.00 -3.65
CA PHE A 294 19.07 5.99 -4.67
C PHE A 294 19.74 7.21 -4.07
N TRP A 295 19.19 7.77 -2.99
CA TRP A 295 19.73 8.95 -2.34
C TRP A 295 21.02 8.67 -1.57
N GLU A 296 21.13 7.52 -0.92
CA GLU A 296 22.35 7.08 -0.25
C GLU A 296 23.52 6.98 -1.25
N ARG A 297 23.27 6.43 -2.44
CA ARG A 297 24.26 6.38 -3.53
C ARG A 297 24.72 7.77 -3.99
N LEU A 298 23.88 8.79 -3.83
CA LEU A 298 24.15 10.17 -4.23
C LEU A 298 24.56 11.08 -3.06
N ALA A 299 24.74 10.54 -1.85
CA ALA A 299 25.01 11.37 -0.67
C ALA A 299 26.28 12.24 -0.78
N GLY A 300 27.26 11.84 -1.61
CA GLY A 300 28.47 12.63 -1.89
C GLY A 300 28.36 13.60 -3.07
N GLU A 301 27.21 13.65 -3.75
CA GLU A 301 26.99 14.49 -4.93
C GLU A 301 26.30 15.79 -4.55
N THR A 302 26.87 16.94 -4.93
CA THR A 302 26.20 18.24 -4.81
C THR A 302 25.23 18.43 -5.96
N LEU A 303 23.94 18.30 -5.65
CA LEU A 303 22.81 18.55 -6.56
C LEU A 303 22.09 19.83 -6.17
N ASN A 304 21.72 20.64 -7.15
CA ASN A 304 20.93 21.85 -6.90
C ASN A 304 19.46 21.52 -6.57
N ASP A 305 18.74 22.47 -5.96
CA ASP A 305 17.34 22.26 -5.51
C ASP A 305 16.40 21.82 -6.64
N ARG A 306 16.61 22.31 -7.88
CA ARG A 306 15.80 21.92 -9.04
C ARG A 306 16.04 20.47 -9.44
N GLN A 307 17.31 20.04 -9.46
CA GLN A 307 17.69 18.65 -9.69
C GLN A 307 17.10 17.77 -8.60
N GLN A 308 17.25 18.13 -7.33
CA GLN A 308 16.71 17.35 -6.22
C GLN A 308 15.18 17.23 -6.29
N GLY A 309 14.49 18.34 -6.54
CA GLY A 309 13.04 18.37 -6.70
C GLY A 309 12.55 17.50 -7.87
N MET A 310 13.22 17.57 -9.02
CA MET A 310 12.86 16.75 -10.17
C MET A 310 13.14 15.26 -9.95
N LEU A 311 14.28 14.90 -9.36
CA LEU A 311 14.61 13.51 -9.04
C LEU A 311 13.60 12.92 -8.05
N ASN A 312 13.20 13.67 -7.02
CA ASN A 312 12.14 13.24 -6.10
C ASN A 312 10.82 12.99 -6.84
N ARG A 313 10.46 13.83 -7.81
CA ARG A 313 9.25 13.65 -8.63
C ARG A 313 9.33 12.42 -9.53
N LEU A 314 10.50 12.16 -10.14
CA LEU A 314 10.74 10.95 -10.94
C LEU A 314 10.66 9.68 -10.08
N LEU A 315 11.17 9.71 -8.86
CA LEU A 315 11.16 8.57 -7.92
C LEU A 315 9.76 8.27 -7.37
N ASN A 316 8.91 9.28 -7.24
CA ASN A 316 7.55 9.17 -6.70
C ASN A 316 6.49 8.78 -7.76
N GLY A 317 6.89 8.58 -9.02
CA GLY A 317 5.99 8.35 -10.14
C GLY A 317 5.86 9.61 -11.00
N PHE A 318 6.23 9.49 -12.29
CA PHE A 318 6.21 10.58 -13.25
C PHE A 318 5.41 10.17 -14.47
N GLU A 319 4.32 10.90 -14.73
CA GLU A 319 3.48 10.62 -15.90
C GLU A 319 4.17 11.04 -17.19
N GLY A 320 4.21 10.15 -18.18
CA GLY A 320 4.81 10.41 -19.48
C GLY A 320 6.33 10.53 -19.45
N LYS A 321 6.90 11.06 -20.54
CA LYS A 321 8.37 11.15 -20.71
C LYS A 321 8.92 12.47 -20.18
N LEU A 322 10.11 12.45 -19.57
CA LEU A 322 10.81 13.66 -19.16
C LEU A 322 11.50 14.29 -20.38
N THR A 323 11.17 15.53 -20.69
CA THR A 323 11.81 16.34 -21.73
C THR A 323 12.37 17.63 -21.12
N SER A 324 13.26 18.33 -21.83
CA SER A 324 13.75 19.65 -21.39
C SER A 324 12.62 20.67 -21.23
N SER A 325 11.59 20.63 -22.09
CA SER A 325 10.40 21.47 -21.97
C SER A 325 9.59 21.15 -20.72
N LYS A 326 9.35 19.87 -20.40
CA LYS A 326 8.61 19.46 -19.21
C LYS A 326 9.36 19.80 -17.92
N TRP A 327 10.69 19.62 -17.93
CA TRP A 327 11.56 20.05 -16.84
C TRP A 327 11.45 21.56 -16.61
N ALA A 328 11.59 22.36 -17.66
CA ALA A 328 11.51 23.82 -17.61
C ALA A 328 10.20 24.30 -16.98
N THR A 329 9.06 23.72 -17.39
CA THR A 329 7.74 24.04 -16.83
C THR A 329 7.64 23.69 -15.34
N ILE A 330 8.05 22.48 -14.96
CA ILE A 330 7.93 22.00 -13.57
C ILE A 330 8.85 22.78 -12.63
N ALA A 331 10.10 23.01 -13.05
CA ALA A 331 11.11 23.70 -12.26
C ALA A 331 11.06 25.24 -12.42
N LYS A 332 10.08 25.76 -13.16
CA LYS A 332 9.87 27.20 -13.43
C LYS A 332 11.15 27.90 -13.90
N THR A 333 11.82 27.32 -14.90
CA THR A 333 13.08 27.82 -15.46
C THR A 333 13.09 27.81 -16.98
N SER A 334 14.12 28.36 -17.62
CA SER A 334 14.27 28.31 -19.08
C SER A 334 14.62 26.91 -19.58
N GLN A 335 14.29 26.60 -20.83
CA GLN A 335 14.68 25.32 -21.45
C GLN A 335 16.20 25.13 -21.52
N ASP A 336 16.97 26.20 -21.65
CA ASP A 336 18.44 26.14 -21.61
C ASP A 336 18.94 25.72 -20.24
N THR A 337 18.37 26.29 -19.17
CA THR A 337 18.73 25.91 -17.79
C THR A 337 18.32 24.48 -17.49
N ALA A 338 17.12 24.07 -17.91
CA ALA A 338 16.68 22.68 -17.81
C ALA A 338 17.63 21.72 -18.56
N SER A 339 18.08 22.10 -19.75
CA SER A 339 19.02 21.28 -20.54
C SER A 339 20.39 21.19 -19.87
N ARG A 340 20.86 22.26 -19.22
CA ARG A 340 22.09 22.21 -18.38
C ARG A 340 21.92 21.27 -17.18
N ASP A 341 20.80 21.36 -16.46
CA ASP A 341 20.50 20.47 -15.33
C ASP A 341 20.46 18.99 -15.78
N ILE A 342 19.78 18.70 -16.91
CA ILE A 342 19.70 17.35 -17.50
C ILE A 342 21.07 16.86 -17.94
N ASN A 343 21.84 17.67 -18.67
CA ASN A 343 23.18 17.30 -19.13
C ASN A 343 24.12 17.01 -17.96
N ASP A 344 23.99 17.76 -16.86
CA ASP A 344 24.74 17.49 -15.64
C ASP A 344 24.40 16.12 -15.04
N LEU A 345 23.11 15.82 -14.88
CA LEU A 345 22.64 14.52 -14.38
C LEU A 345 23.00 13.35 -15.30
N MET A 346 23.05 13.59 -16.62
CA MET A 346 23.53 12.63 -17.61
C MET A 346 25.02 12.33 -17.46
N ARG A 347 25.87 13.36 -17.26
CA ARG A 347 27.30 13.17 -16.98
C ARG A 347 27.54 12.38 -15.71
N ARG A 348 26.69 12.58 -14.69
CA ARG A 348 26.69 11.81 -13.43
C ARG A 348 26.06 10.42 -13.54
N ARG A 349 25.59 10.02 -14.73
CA ARG A 349 24.93 8.73 -15.01
C ARG A 349 23.64 8.51 -14.21
N ILE A 350 23.02 9.59 -13.75
CA ILE A 350 21.73 9.58 -13.05
C ILE A 350 20.59 9.52 -14.06
N LEU A 351 20.73 10.26 -15.16
CA LEU A 351 19.81 10.20 -16.30
C LEU A 351 20.48 9.55 -17.51
N VAL A 352 19.68 8.90 -18.33
CA VAL A 352 20.05 8.47 -19.68
C VAL A 352 19.08 9.04 -20.69
N LYS A 353 19.55 9.21 -21.91
CA LYS A 353 18.72 9.63 -23.03
C LYS A 353 17.97 8.42 -23.58
N ASP A 354 16.67 8.56 -23.81
CA ASP A 354 15.88 7.50 -24.42
C ASP A 354 16.17 7.39 -25.93
N PRO A 355 15.94 6.22 -26.54
CA PRO A 355 16.05 6.05 -27.98
C PRO A 355 15.09 6.98 -28.73
N ARG A 356 15.50 7.46 -29.91
CA ARG A 356 14.69 8.36 -30.75
C ARG A 356 13.38 7.68 -31.17
N GLY A 357 12.24 8.25 -30.75
CA GLY A 357 10.91 7.77 -31.14
C GLY A 357 9.83 8.86 -31.26
N GLY A 358 10.19 10.14 -31.17
CA GLY A 358 9.25 11.27 -31.27
C GLY A 358 9.94 12.60 -31.59
N ARG A 359 9.16 13.70 -31.69
CA ARG A 359 9.66 15.05 -32.04
C ARG A 359 10.63 15.65 -31.00
N SER A 360 10.63 15.14 -29.77
CA SER A 360 11.42 15.70 -28.66
C SER A 360 12.28 14.61 -28.02
N THR A 361 13.48 14.99 -27.58
CA THR A 361 14.37 14.11 -26.81
C THR A 361 13.79 13.89 -25.43
N SER A 362 13.72 12.63 -25.00
CA SER A 362 13.31 12.27 -23.66
C SER A 362 14.43 11.58 -22.88
N TYR A 363 14.27 11.58 -21.56
CA TYR A 363 15.26 11.07 -20.62
C TYR A 363 14.60 10.18 -19.57
N SER A 364 15.32 9.14 -19.14
CA SER A 364 14.90 8.20 -18.11
C SER A 364 15.87 8.20 -16.94
N LEU A 365 15.33 7.98 -15.74
CA LEU A 365 16.10 7.88 -14.51
C LEU A 365 16.71 6.49 -14.36
N ILE A 366 18.00 6.42 -14.01
CA ILE A 366 18.70 5.18 -13.67
C ILE A 366 18.74 5.02 -12.15
N VAL A 367 17.88 4.16 -11.62
CA VAL A 367 17.85 3.88 -10.18
C VAL A 367 18.64 2.61 -9.87
N THR A 368 18.42 1.55 -10.63
CA THR A 368 18.99 0.21 -10.41
C THR A 368 19.82 -0.25 -11.61
N ALA A 369 20.59 -1.33 -11.44
CA ALA A 369 21.29 -1.97 -12.56
C ALA A 369 20.31 -2.44 -13.64
N ALA A 370 19.14 -2.93 -13.22
CA ALA A 370 18.07 -3.35 -14.11
C ALA A 370 17.55 -2.20 -15.00
N ASP A 371 17.46 -0.97 -14.48
CA ASP A 371 17.06 0.20 -15.26
C ASP A 371 18.10 0.54 -16.33
N ALA A 372 19.39 0.45 -15.97
CA ALA A 372 20.48 0.69 -16.89
C ALA A 372 20.53 -0.37 -18.01
N LEU A 373 20.33 -1.65 -17.68
CA LEU A 373 20.27 -2.74 -18.66
C LEU A 373 19.08 -2.58 -19.61
N ARG A 374 17.88 -2.26 -19.09
CA ARG A 374 16.70 -1.96 -19.91
C ARG A 374 16.94 -0.79 -20.85
N ALA A 375 17.68 0.24 -20.41
CA ALA A 375 18.05 1.34 -21.28
C ALA A 375 18.99 0.91 -22.43
N VAL A 376 19.95 0.01 -22.16
CA VAL A 376 20.79 -0.59 -23.20
C VAL A 376 19.95 -1.43 -24.17
N ALA A 377 19.06 -2.30 -23.65
CA ALA A 377 18.18 -3.13 -24.48
C ALA A 377 17.29 -2.28 -25.39
N ALA A 378 16.67 -1.21 -24.85
CA ALA A 378 15.86 -0.28 -25.62
C ALA A 378 16.67 0.44 -26.72
N TYR A 379 17.90 0.84 -26.43
CA TYR A 379 18.82 1.40 -27.43
C TYR A 379 19.12 0.39 -28.53
N VAL A 380 19.43 -0.86 -28.16
CA VAL A 380 19.74 -1.94 -29.09
C VAL A 380 18.59 -2.15 -30.07
N ARG A 381 17.36 -2.32 -29.55
CA ARG A 381 16.17 -2.53 -30.38
C ARG A 381 15.89 -1.37 -31.34
N ALA A 382 16.13 -0.14 -30.90
CA ALA A 382 15.89 1.04 -31.72
C ALA A 382 16.89 1.21 -32.89
N HIS A 383 18.09 0.62 -32.78
CA HIS A 383 19.16 0.80 -33.76
C HIS A 383 19.54 -0.48 -34.53
N LYS A 384 18.95 -1.64 -34.19
CA LYS A 384 19.24 -2.94 -34.83
C LYS A 384 19.25 -2.90 -36.37
N SER A 385 18.30 -2.18 -36.95
CA SER A 385 18.16 -2.05 -38.41
C SER A 385 19.16 -1.07 -39.04
N GLN A 386 19.73 -0.13 -38.29
CA GLN A 386 20.75 0.78 -38.84
C GLN A 386 22.10 0.08 -38.90
N THR A 387 22.40 -0.70 -37.86
CA THR A 387 23.65 -1.44 -37.71
C THR A 387 23.81 -2.53 -38.77
N ALA A 388 22.77 -3.33 -39.00
CA ALA A 388 22.79 -4.40 -40.00
C ALA A 388 23.05 -3.91 -41.43
N TRP A 389 22.80 -2.62 -41.71
CA TRP A 389 22.93 -2.02 -43.04
C TRP A 389 24.19 -1.19 -43.22
N SER A 390 24.84 -0.74 -42.13
CA SER A 390 26.08 0.05 -42.20
C SER A 390 27.34 -0.82 -42.32
N ALA A 391 27.35 -2.01 -41.73
CA ALA A 391 28.55 -2.82 -41.58
C ALA A 391 28.87 -3.75 -42.77
N ALA A 392 28.00 -3.87 -43.77
CA ALA A 392 28.17 -4.86 -44.82
C ALA A 392 27.75 -4.35 -46.22
N HIS A 393 28.70 -3.74 -46.92
CA HIS A 393 28.53 -3.36 -48.34
C HIS A 393 28.39 -4.58 -49.29
N ARG A 394 28.49 -5.82 -48.77
CA ARG A 394 28.42 -7.08 -49.55
C ARG A 394 27.54 -8.19 -48.94
N ALA A 395 26.84 -7.95 -47.82
CA ALA A 395 25.99 -8.99 -47.22
C ALA A 395 24.67 -9.17 -47.98
N SER A 396 24.25 -10.42 -48.14
CA SER A 396 22.92 -10.80 -48.61
C SER A 396 21.83 -10.33 -47.64
N ASP A 397 20.60 -10.19 -48.13
CA ASP A 397 19.47 -9.80 -47.28
C ASP A 397 19.14 -10.86 -46.21
N ALA A 398 19.47 -12.13 -46.47
CA ALA A 398 19.37 -13.21 -45.48
C ALA A 398 20.35 -13.00 -44.32
N GLU A 399 21.62 -12.69 -44.60
CA GLU A 399 22.64 -12.42 -43.57
C GLU A 399 22.31 -11.17 -42.75
N LYS A 400 21.77 -10.12 -43.38
CA LYS A 400 21.28 -8.92 -42.68
C LYS A 400 20.12 -9.24 -41.75
N THR A 401 19.17 -10.06 -42.22
CA THR A 401 18.01 -10.47 -41.42
C THR A 401 18.44 -11.31 -40.22
N GLU A 402 19.32 -12.29 -40.43
CA GLU A 402 19.85 -13.13 -39.35
C GLU A 402 20.61 -12.30 -38.30
N ARG A 403 21.40 -11.32 -38.74
CA ARG A 403 22.08 -10.38 -37.84
C ARG A 403 21.09 -9.55 -37.02
N VAL A 404 20.03 -9.04 -37.63
CA VAL A 404 18.97 -8.31 -36.88
C VAL A 404 18.33 -9.21 -35.82
N THR A 405 18.08 -10.49 -36.14
CA THR A 405 17.53 -11.47 -35.20
C THR A 405 18.48 -11.71 -34.02
N ARG A 406 19.79 -11.85 -34.25
CA ARG A 406 20.77 -12.01 -33.16
C ARG A 406 20.90 -10.76 -32.29
N ILE A 407 20.87 -9.58 -32.89
CA ILE A 407 20.85 -8.31 -32.14
C ILE A 407 19.60 -8.20 -31.26
N GLU A 408 18.44 -8.64 -31.77
CA GLU A 408 17.20 -8.68 -30.96
C GLU A 408 17.32 -9.67 -29.79
N ALA A 409 17.83 -10.87 -30.04
CA ALA A 409 18.03 -11.87 -29.00
C ALA A 409 18.99 -11.38 -27.89
N ALA A 410 20.03 -10.61 -28.25
CA ALA A 410 20.91 -9.97 -27.28
C ALA A 410 20.18 -8.89 -26.45
N ALA A 411 19.23 -8.16 -27.04
CA ALA A 411 18.38 -7.23 -26.29
C ALA A 411 17.43 -7.97 -25.33
N ASP A 412 16.87 -9.10 -25.74
CA ASP A 412 16.05 -9.96 -24.86
C ASP A 412 16.88 -10.51 -23.69
N ALA A 413 18.12 -10.94 -23.94
CA ALA A 413 19.05 -11.37 -22.88
C ALA A 413 19.35 -10.26 -21.86
N LEU A 414 19.46 -9.00 -22.29
CA LEU A 414 19.60 -7.86 -21.38
C LEU A 414 18.36 -7.66 -20.49
N ASP A 415 17.17 -7.86 -21.04
CA ASP A 415 15.92 -7.79 -20.26
C ASP A 415 15.77 -8.96 -19.29
N GLU A 416 16.19 -10.17 -19.67
CA GLU A 416 16.25 -11.32 -18.78
C GLU A 416 17.24 -11.10 -17.63
N LEU A 417 18.40 -10.52 -17.91
CA LEU A 417 19.34 -10.09 -16.87
C LEU A 417 18.67 -9.05 -15.96
N ALA A 418 18.03 -8.04 -16.52
CA ALA A 418 17.34 -7.00 -15.76
C ALA A 418 16.19 -7.56 -14.88
N ALA A 419 15.54 -8.65 -15.29
CA ALA A 419 14.49 -9.33 -14.52
C ALA A 419 15.02 -10.00 -13.24
N ARG A 420 16.33 -10.28 -13.16
CA ARG A 420 16.98 -10.90 -12.00
C ARG A 420 17.28 -9.92 -10.84
N GLY A 421 17.05 -8.63 -11.02
CA GLY A 421 17.21 -7.61 -9.97
C GLY A 421 18.67 -7.41 -9.54
N ASP A 422 18.95 -7.49 -8.24
CA ASP A 422 20.28 -7.18 -7.67
C ASP A 422 21.31 -8.32 -7.87
N LYS A 423 20.93 -9.46 -8.46
CA LYS A 423 21.79 -10.63 -8.68
C LYS A 423 22.47 -10.64 -10.06
N ILE A 424 22.94 -9.49 -10.51
CA ILE A 424 23.54 -9.33 -11.83
C ILE A 424 25.04 -9.08 -11.68
N SER A 425 25.86 -9.87 -12.39
CA SER A 425 27.29 -9.61 -12.44
C SER A 425 27.66 -8.78 -13.68
N TYR A 426 28.68 -7.93 -13.53
CA TYR A 426 29.24 -7.19 -14.66
C TYR A 426 29.73 -8.14 -15.77
N ARG A 427 30.20 -9.33 -15.42
CA ARG A 427 30.67 -10.35 -16.37
C ARG A 427 29.57 -10.85 -17.29
N GLU A 428 28.35 -11.03 -16.77
CA GLU A 428 27.20 -11.44 -17.59
C GLU A 428 26.82 -10.34 -18.58
N PHE A 429 26.80 -9.08 -18.12
CA PHE A 429 26.58 -7.93 -19.00
C PHE A 429 27.67 -7.80 -20.08
N GLU A 430 28.94 -7.98 -19.72
CA GLU A 430 30.07 -7.93 -20.63
C GLU A 430 30.00 -9.03 -21.71
N ALA A 431 29.50 -10.23 -21.37
CA ALA A 431 29.27 -11.29 -22.34
C ALA A 431 28.24 -10.88 -23.41
N VAL A 432 27.14 -10.23 -23.01
CA VAL A 432 26.13 -9.75 -23.96
C VAL A 432 26.67 -8.59 -24.81
N LEU A 433 27.50 -7.71 -24.23
CA LEU A 433 28.19 -6.67 -25.02
C LEU A 433 29.14 -7.27 -26.06
N GLY A 434 29.81 -8.38 -25.75
CA GLY A 434 30.64 -9.12 -26.70
C GLY A 434 29.82 -9.60 -27.91
N GLN A 435 28.67 -10.24 -27.66
CA GLN A 435 27.76 -10.69 -28.72
C GLN A 435 27.28 -9.53 -29.60
N LEU A 436 26.89 -8.41 -29.00
CA LEU A 436 26.50 -7.22 -29.74
C LEU A 436 27.64 -6.68 -30.60
N SER A 437 28.87 -6.65 -30.06
CA SER A 437 30.06 -6.21 -30.78
C SER A 437 30.38 -7.11 -31.98
N ASP A 438 30.23 -8.43 -31.84
CA ASP A 438 30.46 -9.40 -32.93
C ASP A 438 29.48 -9.18 -34.09
N ASP A 439 28.25 -8.76 -33.79
CA ASP A 439 27.24 -8.38 -34.79
C ASP A 439 27.36 -6.92 -35.26
N GLY A 440 28.37 -6.18 -34.78
CA GLY A 440 28.68 -4.79 -35.16
C GLY A 440 27.81 -3.74 -34.44
N MET A 441 27.07 -4.13 -33.41
CA MET A 441 26.22 -3.24 -32.61
C MET A 441 26.96 -2.71 -31.39
N HIS A 442 27.14 -1.39 -31.33
CA HIS A 442 27.83 -0.73 -30.23
C HIS A 442 26.89 0.25 -29.51
N PRO A 443 26.36 -0.11 -28.33
CA PRO A 443 25.63 0.82 -27.49
C PRO A 443 26.44 2.07 -27.13
N GLU A 444 25.77 3.21 -26.96
CA GLU A 444 26.45 4.45 -26.56
C GLU A 444 27.27 4.25 -25.28
N ALA A 445 28.50 4.79 -25.27
CA ALA A 445 29.42 4.63 -24.14
C ALA A 445 28.81 5.12 -22.81
N GLN A 446 27.93 6.13 -22.86
CA GLN A 446 27.22 6.62 -21.68
C GLN A 446 26.25 5.57 -21.10
N LEU A 447 25.54 4.81 -21.93
CA LEU A 447 24.63 3.75 -21.50
C LEU A 447 25.40 2.59 -20.88
N VAL A 448 26.47 2.14 -21.53
CA VAL A 448 27.36 1.08 -21.01
C VAL A 448 27.98 1.50 -19.68
N SER A 449 28.43 2.75 -19.59
CA SER A 449 29.03 3.31 -18.38
C SER A 449 28.02 3.44 -17.22
N ALA A 450 26.74 3.69 -17.51
CA ALA A 450 25.69 3.70 -16.50
C ALA A 450 25.50 2.31 -15.86
N VAL A 451 25.50 1.22 -16.65
CA VAL A 451 25.43 -0.15 -16.11
C VAL A 451 26.62 -0.44 -15.21
N ALA A 452 27.84 -0.14 -15.67
CA ALA A 452 29.06 -0.33 -14.88
C ALA A 452 29.04 0.47 -13.56
N PHE A 453 28.52 1.69 -13.61
CA PHE A 453 28.45 2.57 -12.45
C PHE A 453 27.52 2.04 -11.35
N VAL A 454 26.35 1.53 -11.74
CA VAL A 454 25.40 0.98 -10.76
C VAL A 454 25.91 -0.35 -10.19
N LEU A 455 26.41 -1.26 -11.04
CA LEU A 455 26.94 -2.57 -10.61
C LEU A 455 28.20 -2.50 -9.72
N ARG A 456 29.03 -1.44 -9.84
CA ARG A 456 30.22 -1.26 -8.98
C ARG A 456 29.91 -0.73 -7.59
N ARG A 457 28.77 -0.07 -7.39
CA ARG A 457 28.35 0.52 -6.10
C ARG A 457 27.33 -0.33 -5.35
N GLU A 458 26.83 -1.41 -5.95
CA GLU A 458 25.96 -2.41 -5.31
C GLU A 458 26.75 -3.57 -4.65
N ARG A 459 28.09 -3.58 -4.80
CA ARG A 459 29.03 -4.40 -4.02
C ARG A 459 29.58 -3.60 -2.86
#